data_AF-A0A246F9T8-F1
#
_entry.id   AF-A0A246F9T8-F1
#
_cell.length_a   1.000
_cell.length_b   1.000
_cell.length_c   1.000
_cell.angle_alpha   90.00
_cell.angle_beta   90.00
_cell.angle_gamma   90.00
#
_symmetry.space_group_name_H-M   'P 1'
#
loop_
_entity.id
_entity.type
_entity.pdbx_description
1 polymer ?
#
loop_
_entity_poly.entity_id
_entity_poly.type
_entity_poly.pdbx_seq_one_letter_code
_entity_poly.pdbx_strand_id
1 'polypeptide(L)' 'MGIEKGEAFAQRDIYIDYDYEDVTYRWDHRTSTVYVRFYGEPERAEPVPHDGRLFNEALRFGREITREEYERGFPAP' A
#
# COMPACT_ATOMS: atom_id res chain seq x y z
N MET A 1 8.87 13.12 2.16
CA MET A 1 9.70 12.45 1.16
C MET A 1 8.90 11.27 0.67
N GLY A 2 8.51 11.24 -0.60
CA GLY A 2 7.67 10.17 -1.16
C GLY A 2 8.46 8.87 -1.32
N ILE A 3 7.74 7.76 -1.45
CA ILE A 3 8.34 6.45 -1.69
C ILE A 3 8.69 6.36 -3.19
N GLU A 4 9.97 6.38 -3.53
CA GLU A 4 10.42 6.29 -4.92
C GLU A 4 10.29 4.84 -5.44
N LYS A 5 9.70 4.67 -6.63
CA LYS A 5 9.46 3.38 -7.31
C LYS A 5 10.74 2.63 -7.78
N GLY A 6 11.89 2.94 -7.18
CA GLY A 6 13.20 2.42 -7.58
C GLY A 6 13.52 1.05 -6.99
N GLU A 7 14.78 0.88 -6.55
CA GLU A 7 15.33 -0.39 -6.07
C GLU A 7 14.52 -1.06 -4.95
N ALA A 8 13.85 -0.29 -4.09
CA ALA A 8 13.05 -0.83 -3.00
C ALA A 8 11.91 -1.74 -3.50
N PHE A 9 11.25 -1.36 -4.61
CA PHE A 9 10.14 -2.12 -5.19
C PHE A 9 10.60 -3.43 -5.84
N ALA A 10 11.87 -3.52 -6.22
CA ALA A 10 12.46 -4.73 -6.79
C ALA A 10 13.03 -5.68 -5.72
N GLN A 11 13.39 -5.15 -4.54
CA GLN A 11 14.12 -5.89 -3.51
C GLN A 11 13.22 -6.44 -2.39
N ARG A 12 12.07 -5.81 -2.11
CA ARG A 12 11.21 -6.19 -0.98
C ARG A 12 9.75 -5.79 -1.16
N ASP A 13 8.89 -6.41 -0.36
CA ASP A 13 7.51 -5.98 -0.22
C ASP A 13 7.45 -4.60 0.46
N ILE A 14 6.52 -3.77 -0.01
CA ILE A 14 6.34 -2.41 0.51
C ILE A 14 4.91 -2.27 0.98
N TYR A 15 4.74 -1.69 2.17
CA TYR A 15 3.46 -1.46 2.77
C TYR A 15 3.31 0.04 2.96
N ILE A 16 2.17 0.57 2.55
CA ILE A 16 1.92 2.00 2.50
C ILE A 16 0.62 2.26 3.21
N ASP A 17 0.63 3.26 4.06
CA ASP A 17 -0.54 3.81 4.68
C ASP A 17 -0.84 5.19 4.10
N TYR A 18 -2.09 5.40 3.69
CA TYR A 18 -2.58 6.63 3.14
C TYR A 18 -3.83 7.05 3.91
N ASP A 19 -3.59 7.75 5.03
CA ASP A 19 -4.60 8.17 6.00
C ASP A 19 -5.63 9.14 5.41
N TYR A 20 -5.27 9.91 4.37
CA TYR A 20 -6.20 10.84 3.74
C TYR A 20 -7.40 10.15 3.05
N GLU A 21 -7.23 8.92 2.57
CA GLU A 21 -8.30 8.12 1.97
C GLU A 21 -8.61 6.84 2.77
N ASP A 22 -8.18 6.78 4.04
CA ASP A 22 -8.40 5.66 4.96
C ASP A 22 -8.05 4.30 4.33
N VAL A 23 -6.92 4.26 3.61
CA VAL A 23 -6.53 3.10 2.79
C VAL A 23 -5.06 2.75 2.97
N THR A 24 -4.79 1.46 2.98
CA THR A 24 -3.43 0.90 2.96
C THR A 24 -3.20 0.09 1.69
N TYR A 25 -1.95 0.07 1.24
CA TYR A 25 -1.51 -0.68 0.07
C TYR A 25 -0.39 -1.64 0.45
N ARG A 26 -0.39 -2.79 -0.23
CA ARG A 26 0.70 -3.75 -0.20
C ARG A 26 1.20 -3.97 -1.62
N TRP A 27 2.46 -3.65 -1.84
CA TRP A 27 3.21 -4.03 -3.03
C TRP A 27 3.88 -5.38 -2.79
N ASP A 28 3.53 -6.36 -3.61
CA ASP A 28 4.20 -7.64 -3.70
C ASP A 28 5.26 -7.57 -4.81
N HIS A 29 6.54 -7.53 -4.43
CA HIS A 29 7.63 -7.38 -5.41
C HIS A 29 7.82 -8.61 -6.30
N ARG A 30 7.43 -9.80 -5.81
CA ARG A 30 7.64 -11.08 -6.52
C ARG A 30 6.67 -11.22 -7.68
N THR A 31 5.44 -10.78 -7.47
CA THR A 31 4.37 -10.83 -8.48
C THR A 31 4.15 -9.48 -9.16
N SER A 32 4.80 -8.42 -8.68
CA SER A 32 4.58 -7.03 -9.13
C SER A 32 3.11 -6.62 -9.04
N THR A 33 2.45 -7.03 -7.96
CA THR A 33 1.01 -6.87 -7.73
C THR A 33 0.77 -5.90 -6.58
N VAL A 34 -0.20 -5.00 -6.74
CA VAL A 34 -0.65 -4.11 -5.66
C VAL A 34 -1.95 -4.66 -5.09
N TYR A 35 -1.99 -4.82 -3.78
CA TYR A 35 -3.20 -5.11 -3.02
C TYR A 35 -3.61 -3.89 -2.21
N VAL A 36 -4.91 -3.77 -1.98
CA VAL A 36 -5.50 -2.65 -1.26
C VAL A 36 -6.30 -3.16 -0.07
N ARG A 37 -6.18 -2.48 1.06
CA ARG A 37 -6.92 -2.76 2.29
C ARG A 37 -7.40 -1.44 2.90
N PHE A 38 -8.72 -1.28 2.96
CA PHE A 38 -9.33 -0.12 3.62
C PHE A 38 -9.32 -0.29 5.14
N TYR A 39 -9.37 0.82 5.86
CA TYR A 39 -9.44 0.82 7.30
C TYR A 39 -10.72 0.11 7.77
N GLY A 40 -10.61 -0.77 8.77
CA GLY A 40 -11.71 -1.60 9.27
C GLY A 40 -12.13 -2.75 8.35
N GLU A 41 -11.57 -2.85 7.14
CA GLU A 41 -11.90 -3.90 6.17
C GLU A 41 -10.74 -4.92 6.01
N PRO A 42 -11.05 -6.15 5.56
CA PRO A 42 -10.02 -7.08 5.10
C PRO A 42 -9.37 -6.60 3.80
N GLU A 43 -8.17 -7.12 3.50
CA GLU A 43 -7.52 -6.92 2.20
C GLU A 43 -8.44 -7.39 1.07
N ARG A 44 -8.57 -6.58 0.02
CA ARG A 44 -9.35 -6.98 -1.15
C ARG A 44 -8.61 -8.08 -1.90
N ALA A 45 -9.35 -9.13 -2.25
CA ALA A 45 -8.82 -10.24 -3.06
C ALA A 45 -8.45 -9.78 -4.49
N GLU A 46 -9.11 -8.74 -4.99
CA GLU A 46 -8.85 -8.18 -6.30
C GLU A 46 -7.66 -7.20 -6.24
N PRO A 47 -6.59 -7.47 -6.99
CA PRO A 47 -5.45 -6.57 -7.06
C PRO A 47 -5.81 -5.29 -7.82
N VAL A 48 -5.15 -4.19 -7.45
CA VAL A 48 -5.32 -2.91 -8.13
C VAL A 48 -4.19 -2.68 -9.15
N PRO A 49 -4.47 -1.95 -10.24
CA PRO A 49 -3.44 -1.57 -11.22
C PRO A 49 -2.32 -0.76 -10.55
N HIS A 50 -1.06 -1.10 -10.86
CA HIS A 50 0.14 -0.43 -10.34
C HIS A 50 0.34 1.00 -10.91
N ASP A 51 -0.36 1.29 -12.00
CA ASP A 51 -0.52 2.61 -12.65
C ASP A 51 -1.77 3.35 -12.15
N GLY A 52 -2.55 2.74 -11.24
CA GLY A 52 -3.72 3.35 -10.64
C GLY A 52 -3.40 4.69 -9.98
N ARG A 53 -4.22 5.71 -10.27
CA ARG A 53 -4.03 7.07 -9.74
C ARG A 53 -3.90 7.07 -8.21
N LEU A 54 -4.80 6.35 -7.53
CA LEU A 54 -4.87 6.28 -6.08
C LEU A 54 -3.60 5.71 -5.44
N PHE A 55 -3.06 4.63 -6.01
CA PHE A 55 -1.81 4.04 -5.58
C PHE A 55 -0.61 4.99 -5.79
N ASN A 56 -0.58 5.71 -6.92
CA ASN A 56 0.44 6.73 -7.14
C ASN A 56 0.32 7.92 -6.17
N GLU A 57 -0.89 8.31 -5.77
CA GLU A 57 -1.10 9.32 -4.73
C GLU A 57 -0.61 8.81 -3.36
N ALA A 58 -0.93 7.56 -2.99
CA ALA A 58 -0.42 6.92 -1.78
C ALA A 58 1.11 6.82 -1.75
N LEU A 59 1.77 6.57 -2.88
CA LEU A 59 3.23 6.58 -2.96
C LEU A 59 3.84 7.97 -2.73
N ARG A 60 3.14 9.03 -3.16
CA ARG A 60 3.63 10.41 -3.07
C ARG A 60 3.35 11.05 -1.72
N PHE A 61 2.19 10.77 -1.15
CA PHE A 61 1.65 11.45 0.03
C PHE A 61 1.44 10.53 1.23
N GLY A 62 1.35 9.23 1.00
CA GLY A 62 1.29 8.25 2.08
C GLY A 62 2.64 8.05 2.77
N ARG A 63 2.61 7.22 3.80
CA ARG A 63 3.77 6.83 4.60
C ARG A 63 4.05 5.34 4.42
N GLU A 64 5.32 4.97 4.35
CA GLU A 64 5.71 3.56 4.42
C GLU A 64 5.45 3.06 5.84
N ILE A 65 4.81 1.90 5.97
CA ILE A 65 4.56 1.21 7.23
C ILE A 65 5.23 -0.16 7.22
N THR A 66 5.29 -0.79 8.38
CA THR A 66 5.76 -2.17 8.48
C THR A 66 4.69 -3.17 8.04
N ARG A 67 5.14 -4.38 7.69
CA ARG A 67 4.24 -5.52 7.44
C ARG A 67 3.30 -5.77 8.62
N GLU A 68 3.82 -5.70 9.83
CA GLU A 68 3.06 -5.95 11.06
C GLU A 68 1.92 -4.93 11.24
N GLU A 69 2.18 -3.66 10.91
CA GLU A 69 1.14 -2.63 10.94
C GLU A 69 0.06 -2.86 9.88
N TYR A 70 0.46 -3.26 8.67
CA TYR A 70 -0.48 -3.59 7.60
C TYR A 70 -1.34 -4.81 7.96
N GLU A 71 -0.75 -5.85 8.53
CA GLU A 71 -1.46 -7.07 8.93
C GLU A 71 -2.41 -6.82 10.11
N ARG A 72 -1.97 -6.04 11.12
CA ARG A 72 -2.84 -5.57 12.21
C ARG A 72 -4.06 -4.83 11.67
N GLY A 73 -3.87 -4.05 10.61
CA GLY A 73 -4.88 -3.17 10.05
C GLY A 73 -5.12 -1.94 10.91
N PHE A 74 -5.79 -0.96 10.31
CA PHE A 74 -6.16 0.28 10.97
C PHE A 74 -7.67 0.27 11.26
N PRO A 75 -8.12 0.81 12.40
CA PRO A 75 -9.54 0.92 12.70
C PRO A 75 -10.20 1.92 11.75
N ALA A 76 -11.46 1.68 11.38
CA ALA A 76 -12.25 2.67 10.66
C ALA A 76 -12.45 3.95 11.51
N PRO A 77 -12.47 5.15 10.89
CA PRO A 77 -12.70 6.41 11.58
C PRO A 77 -14.09 6.54 12.22
#